data_AF-A0A534RZY9-F1
#
_entry.id   AF-A0A534RZY9-F1
#
_cell.length_a   1.000
_cell.length_b   1.000
_cell.length_c   1.000
_cell.angle_alpha   90.00
_cell.angle_beta   90.00
_cell.angle_gamma   90.00
#
_symmetry.space_group_name_H-M   'P 1'
#
loop_
_entity.id
_entity.type
_entity.pdbx_description
1 polymer ?
#
loop_
_entity_poly.entity_id
_entity_poly.type
_entity_poly.pdbx_seq_one_letter_code
_entity_poly.pdbx_strand_id
1 'polypeptide(L)'
;MGKVIIEAAINGNATKEHNPNIPYSPEEIGRDAVATCQAGAALIHFHVREPDGTWVQTLDYYARAITLTREQCRPLMWPTFPFGEDAKPRFQHFYDLCKDPKTRVDIGAADMGSVNFAEYDRRSKTIRGGHFVYQNSYDTIRYFLEGCREL
;
A
#
# COMPACT_ATOMS: atom_id res chain seq x y z
N MET A 1 -31.04 4.57 3.23
CA MET A 1 -29.93 3.61 3.33
C MET A 1 -28.65 4.33 2.94
N GLY A 2 -27.58 4.24 3.73
CA GLY A 2 -26.30 4.88 3.40
C GLY A 2 -25.62 4.21 2.21
N LYS A 3 -24.77 4.95 1.49
CA LYS A 3 -23.89 4.34 0.47
C LYS A 3 -22.83 3.49 1.18
N VAL A 4 -22.43 2.39 0.55
CA VAL A 4 -21.32 1.55 1.01
C VAL A 4 -20.03 2.01 0.33
N ILE A 5 -18.95 2.12 1.10
CA ILE A 5 -17.61 2.39 0.57
C ILE A 5 -16.95 1.03 0.32
N ILE A 6 -16.53 0.81 -0.93
CA ILE A 6 -15.78 -0.38 -1.31
C ILE A 6 -14.32 0.03 -1.50
N GLU A 7 -13.44 -0.60 -0.73
CA GLU A 7 -12.00 -0.50 -0.89
C GLU A 7 -11.45 -1.77 -1.52
N ALA A 8 -10.49 -1.63 -2.44
CA ALA A 8 -9.75 -2.76 -2.98
C ALA A 8 -8.26 -2.63 -2.65
N ALA A 9 -7.77 -3.58 -1.85
CA ALA A 9 -6.35 -3.85 -1.64
C ALA A 9 -5.86 -4.82 -2.71
N ILE A 10 -5.31 -4.29 -3.80
CA ILE A 10 -5.20 -5.03 -5.07
C ILE A 10 -4.02 -6.01 -5.16
N ASN A 11 -3.03 -5.93 -4.27
CA ASN A 11 -1.91 -6.86 -4.27
C ASN A 11 -1.45 -7.32 -2.87
N GLY A 12 -1.19 -6.41 -1.94
CA GLY A 12 -0.72 -6.75 -0.61
C GLY A 12 0.58 -7.55 -0.65
N ASN A 13 0.65 -8.64 0.13
CA ASN A 13 1.77 -9.61 0.16
C ASN A 13 1.59 -10.80 -0.81
N ALA A 14 0.51 -10.85 -1.61
CA ALA A 14 0.26 -11.97 -2.52
C ALA A 14 1.33 -12.05 -3.62
N THR A 15 1.59 -13.25 -4.13
CA THR A 15 2.58 -13.48 -5.20
C THR A 15 1.91 -13.96 -6.48
N LYS A 16 2.60 -13.78 -7.62
CA LYS A 16 2.15 -14.30 -8.92
C LYS A 16 2.08 -15.84 -8.99
N GLU A 17 2.76 -16.53 -8.09
CA GLU A 17 2.60 -17.99 -7.90
C GLU A 17 1.21 -18.34 -7.34
N HIS A 18 0.65 -17.49 -6.47
CA HIS A 18 -0.73 -17.65 -5.99
C HIS A 18 -1.75 -17.33 -7.08
N ASN A 19 -1.53 -16.26 -7.84
CA ASN A 19 -2.37 -15.84 -8.97
C ASN A 19 -1.54 -14.98 -9.95
N PRO A 20 -1.42 -15.35 -11.23
CA PRO A 20 -0.61 -14.60 -12.19
C PRO A 20 -1.09 -13.15 -12.43
N ASN A 21 -2.33 -12.84 -12.04
CA ASN A 21 -2.93 -11.51 -12.19
C ASN A 21 -2.54 -10.50 -11.09
N ILE A 22 -1.78 -10.90 -10.05
CA ILE A 22 -1.37 -9.96 -9.00
C ILE A 22 -0.51 -8.84 -9.61
N PRO A 23 -0.90 -7.55 -9.50
CA PRO A 23 -0.17 -6.45 -10.12
C PRO A 23 1.08 -6.09 -9.30
N TYR A 24 2.24 -6.00 -9.96
CA TYR A 24 3.51 -5.62 -9.34
C TYR A 24 4.03 -4.28 -9.85
N SER A 25 4.15 -4.13 -11.17
CA SER A 25 4.72 -2.91 -11.76
C SER A 25 3.70 -1.75 -11.72
N PRO A 26 4.14 -0.50 -11.84
CA PRO A 26 3.24 0.66 -11.90
C PRO A 26 2.18 0.54 -13.02
N GLU A 27 2.53 -0.03 -14.17
CA GLU A 27 1.63 -0.28 -15.29
C GLU A 27 0.58 -1.34 -14.97
N GLU A 28 0.97 -2.41 -14.30
CA GLU A 28 0.04 -3.44 -13.83
C GLU A 28 -0.91 -2.88 -12.78
N ILE A 29 -0.37 -2.14 -11.80
CA ILE A 29 -1.13 -1.48 -10.74
C ILE A 29 -2.12 -0.49 -11.34
N GLY A 30 -1.70 0.36 -12.27
CA GLY A 30 -2.57 1.34 -12.92
C GLY A 30 -3.73 0.67 -13.67
N ARG A 31 -3.46 -0.41 -14.42
CA ARG A 31 -4.53 -1.16 -15.12
C ARG A 31 -5.51 -1.79 -14.13
N ASP A 32 -5.01 -2.42 -13.07
CA ASP A 32 -5.84 -3.13 -12.10
C ASP A 32 -6.67 -2.16 -11.25
N ALA A 33 -6.09 -1.04 -10.85
CA ALA A 33 -6.76 0.05 -10.16
C ALA A 33 -7.90 0.66 -11.01
N VAL A 34 -7.66 0.87 -12.31
CA VAL A 34 -8.69 1.37 -13.24
C VAL A 34 -9.83 0.37 -13.38
N ALA A 35 -9.53 -0.90 -13.63
CA ALA A 35 -10.54 -1.95 -13.75
C ALA A 35 -11.39 -2.06 -12.46
N THR A 36 -10.73 -2.00 -11.30
CA THR A 36 -11.39 -2.11 -10.00
C THR A 36 -12.23 -0.87 -9.66
N CYS A 37 -11.75 0.33 -9.99
CA CYS A 37 -12.53 1.56 -9.86
C CYS A 37 -13.78 1.53 -10.76
N GLN A 38 -13.63 1.11 -12.03
CA GLN A 38 -14.75 0.96 -12.96
C GLN A 38 -15.78 -0.09 -12.48
N ALA A 39 -15.35 -1.10 -11.73
CA ALA A 39 -16.23 -2.07 -11.08
C ALA A 39 -16.95 -1.54 -9.83
N GLY A 40 -16.61 -0.32 -9.36
CA GLY A 40 -17.30 0.36 -8.26
C GLY A 40 -16.49 0.58 -6.99
N ALA A 41 -15.19 0.25 -6.97
CA ALA A 41 -14.33 0.59 -5.84
C ALA A 41 -14.13 2.11 -5.73
N ALA A 42 -14.31 2.62 -4.52
CA ALA A 42 -14.10 4.03 -4.19
C ALA A 42 -12.66 4.29 -3.70
N LEU A 43 -12.00 3.28 -3.11
CA LEU A 43 -10.64 3.36 -2.60
C LEU A 43 -9.77 2.26 -3.22
N ILE A 44 -8.52 2.59 -3.53
CA ILE A 44 -7.51 1.62 -3.96
C ILE A 44 -6.30 1.70 -3.01
N HIS A 45 -5.99 0.57 -2.39
CA HIS A 45 -4.76 0.34 -1.63
C HIS A 45 -3.79 -0.52 -2.44
N PHE A 46 -2.51 -0.15 -2.47
CA PHE A 46 -1.52 -0.85 -3.27
C PHE A 46 -0.10 -0.77 -2.71
N HIS A 47 0.70 -1.75 -3.12
CA HIS A 47 2.13 -1.83 -2.91
C HIS A 47 2.86 -1.80 -4.25
N VAL A 48 4.10 -1.33 -4.30
CA VAL A 48 4.92 -1.34 -5.53
C VAL A 48 6.04 -2.36 -5.44
N ARG A 49 6.28 -3.04 -6.56
CA ARG A 49 7.28 -4.10 -6.68
C ARG A 49 7.94 -4.05 -8.05
N GLU A 50 9.11 -4.65 -8.16
CA GLU A 50 9.69 -4.99 -9.45
C GLU A 50 8.88 -6.09 -10.14
N PRO A 51 9.03 -6.27 -11.47
CA PRO A 51 8.36 -7.33 -12.22
C PRO A 51 8.65 -8.75 -11.68
N ASP A 52 9.80 -8.96 -11.04
CA ASP A 52 10.18 -10.23 -10.40
C ASP A 52 9.54 -10.43 -8.99
N GLY A 53 8.84 -9.42 -8.48
CA GLY A 53 8.20 -9.42 -7.16
C GLY A 53 9.04 -8.83 -6.04
N THR A 54 10.26 -8.35 -6.32
CA THR A 54 11.10 -7.65 -5.35
C THR A 54 10.38 -6.41 -4.81
N TRP A 55 10.41 -6.22 -3.50
CA TRP A 55 9.81 -5.05 -2.86
C TRP A 55 10.55 -3.76 -3.22
N VAL A 56 9.80 -2.74 -3.62
CA VAL A 56 10.34 -1.42 -3.99
C VAL A 56 9.65 -0.35 -3.17
N GLN A 57 10.37 0.73 -2.87
CA GLN A 57 9.87 1.89 -2.12
C GLN A 57 10.32 3.19 -2.79
N THR A 58 10.30 3.21 -4.12
CA THR A 58 10.73 4.36 -4.91
C THR A 58 9.54 5.27 -5.19
N LEU A 59 9.76 6.57 -5.00
CA LEU A 59 8.76 7.61 -5.29
C LEU A 59 8.19 7.45 -6.71
N ASP A 60 9.06 7.19 -7.69
CA ASP A 60 8.68 7.11 -9.10
C ASP A 60 7.66 6.00 -9.37
N TYR A 61 7.78 4.84 -8.70
CA TYR A 61 6.84 3.74 -8.90
C TYR A 61 5.46 4.09 -8.35
N TYR A 62 5.40 4.67 -7.15
CA TYR A 62 4.13 5.14 -6.58
C TYR A 62 3.50 6.25 -7.42
N ALA A 63 4.29 7.26 -7.79
CA ALA A 63 3.86 8.38 -8.62
C ALA A 63 3.32 7.92 -9.98
N ARG A 64 4.01 6.97 -10.62
CA ARG A 64 3.61 6.41 -11.91
C ARG A 64 2.29 5.66 -11.82
N ALA A 65 2.12 4.80 -10.81
CA ALA A 65 0.88 4.05 -10.59
C ALA A 65 -0.33 4.98 -10.35
N ILE A 66 -0.15 6.01 -9.52
CA ILE A 66 -1.18 7.02 -9.23
C ILE A 66 -1.54 7.78 -10.51
N THR A 67 -0.53 8.23 -11.27
CA THR A 67 -0.74 8.99 -12.51
C THR A 67 -1.51 8.18 -13.54
N LEU A 68 -1.08 6.95 -13.81
CA LEU A 68 -1.74 6.04 -14.75
C LEU A 68 -3.19 5.75 -14.39
N THR A 69 -3.48 5.60 -13.08
CA THR A 69 -4.84 5.41 -12.59
C THR A 69 -5.69 6.66 -12.85
N ARG A 70 -5.16 7.83 -12.47
CA ARG A 70 -5.83 9.14 -12.56
C ARG A 70 -6.08 9.66 -13.96
N GLU A 71 -5.35 9.15 -14.95
CA GLU A 71 -5.60 9.40 -16.37
C GLU A 71 -6.95 8.81 -16.84
N GLN A 72 -7.47 7.78 -16.17
CA GLN A 72 -8.67 7.06 -16.62
C GLN A 72 -9.82 7.09 -15.59
N CYS A 73 -9.52 7.13 -14.29
CA CYS A 73 -10.50 7.16 -13.21
C CYS A 73 -9.93 7.84 -11.96
N ARG A 74 -10.76 8.28 -11.01
CA ARG A 74 -10.27 8.97 -9.79
C ARG A 74 -10.81 8.34 -8.50
N PRO A 75 -10.41 7.10 -8.17
CA PRO A 75 -10.62 6.57 -6.82
C PRO A 75 -9.75 7.34 -5.83
N LEU A 76 -10.10 7.27 -4.55
CA LEU A 76 -9.19 7.67 -3.48
C LEU A 76 -8.04 6.67 -3.43
N MET A 77 -6.81 7.15 -3.50
CA MET A 77 -5.62 6.31 -3.56
C MET A 77 -4.76 6.46 -2.32
N TRP A 78 -4.30 5.34 -1.78
CA TRP A 78 -3.30 5.33 -0.72
C TRP A 78 -2.34 4.14 -0.86
N PRO A 79 -1.02 4.39 -0.96
CA PRO A 79 -0.03 3.33 -0.96
C PRO A 79 0.21 2.79 0.46
N THR A 80 0.92 1.67 0.56
CA THR A 80 1.50 1.23 1.84
C THR A 80 2.60 2.18 2.34
N PHE A 81 3.03 1.99 3.60
CA PHE A 81 4.38 2.31 4.06
C PHE A 81 5.19 1.02 4.26
N PRO A 82 6.53 1.08 4.30
CA PRO A 82 7.37 -0.09 4.47
C PRO A 82 7.60 -0.48 5.93
N PHE A 83 8.06 -1.71 6.13
CA PHE A 83 8.56 -2.16 7.43
C PHE A 83 9.86 -1.44 7.80
N GLY A 84 10.11 -1.31 9.09
CA GLY A 84 11.31 -0.69 9.64
C GLY A 84 11.05 -0.13 11.04
N GLU A 85 12.11 0.24 11.74
CA GLU A 85 11.99 0.82 13.09
C GLU A 85 11.72 2.33 13.02
N ASP A 86 12.48 3.02 12.17
CA ASP A 86 12.44 4.47 12.04
C ASP A 86 11.23 4.96 11.26
N ALA A 87 10.42 5.81 11.89
CA ALA A 87 9.19 6.34 11.30
C ALA A 87 9.44 7.21 10.05
N LYS A 88 10.47 8.07 10.07
CA LYS A 88 10.76 9.03 9.00
C LYS A 88 10.92 8.39 7.61
N PRO A 89 11.88 7.47 7.39
CA PRO A 89 12.07 6.86 6.07
C PRO A 89 10.83 6.07 5.62
N ARG A 90 10.06 5.51 6.56
CA ARG A 90 8.83 4.77 6.25
C ARG A 90 7.70 5.66 5.75
N PHE A 91 7.65 6.93 6.15
CA PHE A 91 6.59 7.85 5.73
C PHE A 91 7.04 8.86 4.66
N GLN A 92 8.34 8.90 4.33
CA GLN A 92 8.92 9.94 3.49
C GLN A 92 8.25 10.05 2.10
N HIS A 93 7.89 8.93 1.48
CA HIS A 93 7.23 8.93 0.17
C HIS A 93 5.84 9.56 0.21
N PHE A 94 5.11 9.54 1.34
CA PHE A 94 3.86 10.29 1.47
C PHE A 94 4.09 11.80 1.36
N TYR A 95 5.10 12.32 2.06
CA TYR A 95 5.48 13.73 1.93
C TYR A 95 5.88 14.08 0.50
N ASP A 96 6.67 13.21 -0.15
CA ASP A 96 7.17 13.46 -1.50
C ASP A 96 6.07 13.41 -2.56
N LEU A 97 5.14 12.44 -2.47
CA LEU A 97 3.96 12.36 -3.34
C LEU A 97 3.07 13.59 -3.20
N CYS A 98 2.89 14.12 -1.98
CA CYS A 98 2.05 15.29 -1.76
C CYS A 98 2.64 16.61 -2.27
N LYS A 99 3.90 16.64 -2.72
CA LYS A 99 4.50 17.84 -3.35
C LYS A 99 3.95 18.15 -4.74
N ASP A 100 3.43 17.15 -5.46
CA ASP A 100 2.79 17.32 -6.77
C ASP A 100 1.29 17.01 -6.66
N PRO A 101 0.38 17.95 -6.96
CA PRO A 101 -1.06 17.71 -6.97
C PRO A 101 -1.51 16.52 -7.82
N LYS A 102 -0.75 16.12 -8.85
CA LYS A 102 -1.06 14.96 -9.69
C LYS A 102 -0.84 13.63 -8.98
N THR A 103 0.13 13.56 -8.07
CA THR A 103 0.54 12.34 -7.38
C THR A 103 0.19 12.36 -5.88
N ARG A 104 -0.30 13.50 -5.36
CA ARG A 104 -0.80 13.65 -4.00
C ARG A 104 -1.76 12.53 -3.63
N VAL A 105 -1.47 11.81 -2.56
CA VAL A 105 -2.32 10.74 -2.04
C VAL A 105 -3.57 11.30 -1.39
N ASP A 106 -4.64 10.52 -1.39
CA ASP A 106 -5.94 10.94 -0.85
C ASP A 106 -6.12 10.52 0.61
N ILE A 107 -5.46 9.42 1.01
CA ILE A 107 -5.51 8.86 2.37
C ILE A 107 -4.08 8.52 2.81
N GLY A 108 -3.76 8.81 4.06
CA GLY A 108 -2.51 8.41 4.69
C GLY A 108 -2.62 7.05 5.38
N ALA A 109 -1.48 6.46 5.74
CA ALA A 109 -1.42 5.10 6.26
C ALA A 109 -0.76 5.04 7.64
N ALA A 110 -1.37 4.30 8.58
CA ALA A 110 -0.77 3.98 9.87
C ALA A 110 -1.33 2.67 10.43
N ASP A 111 -0.45 1.83 10.97
CA ASP A 111 -0.84 0.64 11.73
C ASP A 111 -0.74 0.93 13.23
N MET A 112 -1.88 0.82 13.91
CA MET A 112 -2.11 1.36 15.26
C MET A 112 -1.57 0.46 16.40
N GLY A 113 -0.47 -0.24 16.15
CA GLY A 113 0.20 -1.03 17.18
C GLY A 113 1.23 -2.01 16.64
N SER A 114 1.88 -2.69 17.59
CA SER A 114 2.83 -3.76 17.31
C SER A 114 2.18 -5.14 17.46
N VAL A 115 2.52 -6.07 16.57
CA VAL A 115 2.02 -7.45 16.60
C VAL A 115 3.10 -8.43 16.15
N ASN A 116 3.09 -9.65 16.71
CA ASN A 116 3.89 -10.74 16.15
C ASN A 116 3.26 -11.14 14.82
N PHE A 117 3.98 -10.95 13.72
CA PHE A 117 3.44 -11.17 12.39
C PHE A 117 4.11 -12.38 11.76
N ALA A 118 3.36 -13.47 11.69
CA ALA A 118 3.84 -14.75 11.22
C ALA A 118 2.75 -15.48 10.45
N GLU A 119 3.16 -16.37 9.56
CA GLU A 119 2.26 -17.21 8.79
C GLU A 119 2.30 -18.64 9.33
N TYR A 120 1.13 -19.23 9.55
CA TYR A 120 1.01 -20.64 9.88
C TYR A 120 0.76 -21.47 8.61
N ASP A 121 1.71 -22.34 8.26
CA ASP A 121 1.53 -23.29 7.16
C ASP A 121 0.76 -24.52 7.67
N ARG A 122 -0.48 -24.66 7.22
CA ARG A 122 -1.36 -25.77 7.59
C ARG A 122 -0.88 -27.13 7.07
N ARG A 123 -0.11 -27.18 5.98
CA ARG A 123 0.38 -28.44 5.39
C ARG A 123 1.54 -29.00 6.18
N SER A 124 2.55 -28.17 6.45
CA SER A 124 3.74 -28.58 7.22
C SER A 124 3.54 -28.47 8.74
N LYS A 125 2.47 -27.81 9.20
CA LYS A 125 2.18 -27.50 10.61
C LYS A 125 3.29 -26.68 11.29
N THR A 126 3.96 -25.82 10.52
CA THR A 126 5.05 -24.96 11.01
C THR A 126 4.67 -23.48 10.94
N ILE A 127 5.40 -22.64 11.70
CA ILE A 127 5.27 -21.18 11.67
C ILE A 127 6.42 -20.60 10.85
N ARG A 128 6.11 -19.83 9.82
CA ARG A 128 7.07 -19.04 9.03
C ARG A 128 7.11 -17.62 9.57
N GLY A 129 8.33 -17.07 9.71
CA GLY A 129 8.52 -15.70 10.23
C GLY A 129 8.24 -15.54 11.72
N GLY A 130 8.26 -16.62 12.52
CA GLY A 130 7.90 -16.58 13.95
C GLY A 130 8.77 -15.68 14.85
N HIS A 131 9.89 -15.15 14.34
CA HIS A 131 10.74 -14.18 15.03
C HIS A 131 10.39 -12.72 14.67
N PHE A 132 9.55 -12.49 13.67
CA PHE A 132 9.25 -11.16 13.18
C PHE A 132 8.17 -10.47 14.02
N VAL A 133 8.55 -9.35 14.63
CA VAL A 133 7.63 -8.43 15.28
C VAL A 133 7.38 -7.28 14.32
N TYR A 134 6.14 -7.14 13.88
CA TYR A 134 5.72 -5.95 13.16
C TYR A 134 5.55 -4.82 14.17
N GLN A 135 6.53 -3.90 14.22
CA GLN A 135 6.61 -2.89 15.26
C GLN A 135 6.13 -1.50 14.82
N ASN A 136 5.22 -0.93 15.61
CA ASN A 136 4.79 0.45 15.52
C ASN A 136 4.62 0.99 16.95
N SER A 137 5.63 1.72 17.43
CA SER A 137 5.56 2.38 18.73
C SER A 137 4.54 3.53 18.71
N TYR A 138 4.14 4.02 19.89
CA TYR A 138 3.31 5.22 19.97
C TYR A 138 3.94 6.44 19.27
N ASP A 139 5.27 6.58 19.32
CA ASP A 139 5.96 7.66 18.62
C ASP A 139 5.90 7.52 17.11
N THR A 140 6.05 6.30 16.57
CA THR A 140 5.88 6.04 15.13
C THR A 140 4.45 6.33 14.70
N ILE A 141 3.46 5.83 15.45
CA ILE A 141 2.04 6.04 15.16
C ILE A 141 1.71 7.54 15.18
N ARG A 142 2.13 8.25 16.22
CA ARG A 142 1.93 9.69 16.33
C ARG A 142 2.56 10.44 15.17
N TYR A 143 3.79 10.08 14.79
CA TYR A 143 4.48 10.68 13.64
C TYR A 143 3.68 10.50 12.33
N PHE A 144 3.15 9.30 12.06
CA PHE A 144 2.33 9.08 10.86
C PHE A 144 1.03 9.88 10.91
N LEU A 145 0.32 9.88 12.04
CA LEU A 145 -0.95 10.61 12.16
C LEU A 145 -0.77 12.14 12.07
N GLU A 146 0.29 12.69 12.67
CA GLU A 146 0.64 14.10 12.55
C GLU A 146 1.01 14.44 11.10
N GLY A 147 1.83 13.60 10.44
CA GLY A 147 2.17 13.78 9.03
C GLY A 147 0.96 13.73 8.10
N CYS A 148 0.01 12.81 8.33
CA CYS A 148 -1.25 12.74 7.58
C CYS A 148 -2.09 14.01 7.74
N ARG A 149 -2.10 14.62 8.94
CA ARG A 149 -2.86 15.84 9.22
C ARG A 149 -2.24 17.07 8.55
N GLU A 150 -0.92 17.10 8.39
CA GLU A 150 -0.17 18.23 7.84
C GLU A 150 -0.15 18.29 6.31
N LEU A 151 -0.40 17.16 5.64
CA LEU A 151 -0.37 17.01 4.18
C LEU A 151 -1.70 17.40 3.52
#